data_AF-X0VAQ4-F1
#
_entry.id   AF-X0VAQ4-F1
#
_cell.length_a   1.000
_cell.length_b   1.000
_cell.length_c   1.000
_cell.angle_alpha   90.00
_cell.angle_beta   90.00
_cell.angle_gamma   90.00
#
_symmetry.space_group_name_H-M   'P 1'
#
loop_
_entity.id
_entity.type
_entity.pdbx_description
1 polymer ?
#
loop_
_entity_poly.entity_id
_entity_poly.type
_entity_poly.pdbx_seq_one_letter_code
_entity_poly.pdbx_strand_id
1 'polypeptide(L)'
;MKSNPEDARGDWDAALHALDLAVTYDQNQEADDLRRVAQDALDALDFIIRLDFQTVISGGFGPEAHITALAASTTDLYVLDVAHQIVRHAWGTPERGYEIDKTFECLSGPDSFPDMGIPVDIVIQAPPGALGVEGMVAVDQDGTLLYCAPDRQPALAQLTPPDIGWGRIR
;
A
#
# COMPACT_ATOMS: atom_id res chain seq x y z
N MET A 1 -22.49 -37.37 -1.65
CA MET A 1 -22.21 -36.05 -1.03
C MET A 1 -22.59 -36.16 0.43
N LYS A 2 -21.72 -35.77 1.36
CA LYS A 2 -22.04 -35.80 2.80
C LYS A 2 -23.17 -34.80 3.10
N SER A 3 -24.04 -35.13 4.04
CA SER A 3 -25.23 -34.34 4.37
C SER A 3 -24.90 -33.08 5.18
N ASN A 4 -23.87 -33.14 6.03
CA ASN A 4 -23.30 -32.00 6.73
C ASN A 4 -21.94 -31.65 6.09
N PRO A 5 -21.71 -30.40 5.66
CA PRO A 5 -20.43 -29.96 5.13
C PRO A 5 -19.24 -30.23 6.08
N GLU A 6 -19.42 -30.10 7.39
CA GLU A 6 -18.35 -30.36 8.38
C GLU A 6 -17.87 -31.81 8.37
N ASP A 7 -18.74 -32.77 8.04
CA ASP A 7 -18.35 -34.17 7.96
C ASP A 7 -17.32 -34.39 6.83
N ALA A 8 -17.23 -33.49 5.84
CA ALA A 8 -16.30 -33.54 4.72
C ALA A 8 -14.93 -32.92 5.01
N ARG A 9 -14.75 -32.20 6.12
CA ARG A 9 -13.48 -31.52 6.47
C ARG A 9 -12.27 -32.45 6.39
N GLY A 10 -12.35 -33.61 7.04
CA GLY A 10 -11.27 -34.59 7.04
C GLY A 10 -10.93 -35.15 5.64
N ASP A 11 -11.90 -35.17 4.71
CA ASP A 11 -11.63 -35.58 3.33
C ASP A 11 -10.84 -34.50 2.58
N TRP A 12 -11.15 -33.22 2.82
CA TRP A 12 -10.43 -32.08 2.24
C TRP A 12 -9.00 -31.98 2.78
N ASP A 13 -8.81 -32.16 4.09
CA ASP A 13 -7.47 -32.21 4.70
C ASP A 13 -6.63 -33.36 4.12
N ALA A 14 -7.24 -34.55 3.97
CA ALA A 14 -6.59 -35.69 3.34
C ALA A 14 -6.24 -35.43 1.86
N ALA A 15 -7.10 -34.72 1.13
CA ALA A 15 -6.85 -34.32 -0.24
C ALA A 15 -5.65 -33.36 -0.34
N LEU A 16 -5.59 -32.33 0.52
CA LEU A 16 -4.44 -31.41 0.57
C LEU A 16 -3.13 -32.14 0.92
N HIS A 17 -3.15 -33.06 1.88
CA HIS A 17 -1.98 -33.87 2.22
C HIS A 17 -1.53 -34.76 1.05
N ALA A 18 -2.46 -35.35 0.30
CA ALA A 18 -2.14 -36.12 -0.89
C ALA A 18 -1.54 -35.23 -2.00
N LEU A 19 -2.04 -34.00 -2.15
CA LEU A 19 -1.51 -33.02 -3.10
C LEU A 19 -0.13 -32.49 -2.73
N ASP A 20 0.16 -32.32 -1.43
CA ASP A 20 1.50 -31.98 -0.94
C ASP A 20 2.51 -33.07 -1.33
N LEU A 21 2.12 -34.34 -1.19
CA LEU A 21 2.94 -35.46 -1.63
C LEU A 21 3.08 -35.49 -3.15
N ALA A 22 2.01 -35.27 -3.91
CA ALA A 22 2.04 -35.30 -5.38
C ALA A 22 3.03 -34.27 -5.97
N VAL A 23 3.05 -33.06 -5.42
CA VAL A 23 3.97 -31.97 -5.84
C VAL A 23 5.45 -32.33 -5.66
N THR A 24 5.78 -33.28 -4.78
CA THR A 24 7.17 -33.78 -4.65
C THR A 24 7.62 -34.65 -5.83
N TYR A 25 6.68 -35.23 -6.58
CA TYR A 25 6.96 -36.04 -7.76
C TYR A 25 6.92 -35.22 -9.04
N ASP A 26 5.92 -34.34 -9.18
CA ASP A 26 5.75 -33.47 -10.34
C ASP A 26 4.84 -32.29 -10.01
N GLN A 27 5.14 -31.12 -10.56
CA GLN A 27 4.28 -29.94 -10.49
C GLN A 27 3.51 -29.79 -11.79
N ASN A 28 2.19 -29.93 -11.73
CA ASN A 28 1.30 -29.77 -12.88
C ASN A 28 0.04 -28.98 -12.53
N GLN A 29 -0.58 -28.43 -13.58
CA GLN A 29 -1.72 -27.54 -13.45
C GLN A 29 -2.93 -28.24 -12.83
N GLU A 30 -3.14 -29.53 -13.13
CA GLU A 30 -4.26 -30.29 -12.58
C GLU A 30 -4.18 -30.43 -11.05
N ALA A 31 -2.98 -30.64 -10.51
CA ALA A 31 -2.75 -30.69 -9.07
C ALA A 31 -2.99 -29.31 -8.41
N ASP A 32 -2.56 -28.22 -9.05
CA ASP A 32 -2.78 -26.86 -8.57
C ASP A 32 -4.27 -26.48 -8.59
N ASP A 33 -5.00 -26.88 -9.62
CA ASP A 33 -6.44 -26.70 -9.73
C ASP A 33 -7.17 -27.45 -8.61
N LEU A 34 -6.83 -28.72 -8.39
CA LEU A 34 -7.45 -29.52 -7.33
C LEU A 34 -7.12 -29.00 -5.93
N ARG A 35 -5.90 -28.47 -5.73
CA ARG A 35 -5.51 -27.79 -4.49
C ARG A 35 -6.39 -26.60 -4.22
N ARG A 36 -6.63 -25.73 -5.22
CA ARG A 36 -7.54 -24.58 -5.07
C ARG A 36 -8.93 -25.01 -4.65
N VAL A 37 -9.49 -26.04 -5.29
CA VAL A 37 -10.81 -26.58 -4.93
C VAL A 37 -10.88 -27.05 -3.47
N ALA A 38 -9.89 -27.81 -3.01
CA ALA A 38 -9.86 -28.29 -1.63
C ALA A 38 -9.69 -27.15 -0.62
N GLN A 39 -8.85 -26.17 -0.95
CA GLN A 39 -8.61 -24.99 -0.13
C GLN A 39 -9.88 -24.12 -0.01
N ASP A 40 -10.56 -23.85 -1.12
CA ASP A 40 -11.80 -23.06 -1.15
C ASP A 40 -12.92 -23.75 -0.34
N ALA A 41 -12.97 -25.08 -0.36
CA ALA A 41 -13.94 -25.83 0.43
C ALA A 41 -13.69 -25.71 1.95
N LEU A 42 -12.43 -25.76 2.38
CA LEU A 42 -12.07 -25.54 3.79
C LEU A 42 -12.30 -24.08 4.21
N ASP A 43 -11.94 -23.12 3.37
CA ASP A 43 -12.17 -21.70 3.65
C ASP A 43 -13.66 -21.41 3.81
N ALA A 44 -14.52 -22.02 2.99
CA ALA A 44 -15.97 -21.90 3.13
C ALA A 44 -16.51 -22.48 4.44
N LEU A 45 -15.93 -23.58 4.94
CA LEU A 45 -16.28 -24.16 6.25
C LEU A 45 -15.85 -23.26 7.41
N ASP A 46 -14.67 -22.65 7.28
CA ASP A 46 -14.04 -21.83 8.31
C ASP A 46 -14.46 -20.35 8.25
N PHE A 47 -15.36 -19.99 7.33
CA PHE A 47 -15.76 -18.60 7.04
C PHE A 47 -14.55 -17.69 6.77
N ILE A 48 -13.51 -18.24 6.14
CA ILE A 48 -12.32 -17.51 5.75
C ILE A 48 -12.62 -16.73 4.47
N ILE A 49 -12.29 -15.44 4.47
CA ILE A 49 -12.30 -14.60 3.29
C ILE A 49 -10.83 -14.38 2.89
N ARG A 50 -10.43 -14.93 1.75
CA ARG A 50 -9.13 -14.61 1.16
C ARG A 50 -9.18 -13.22 0.55
N LEU A 51 -8.22 -12.38 0.90
CA LEU A 51 -8.00 -11.10 0.25
C LEU A 51 -7.17 -11.33 -1.01
N ASP A 52 -7.65 -10.82 -2.13
CA ASP A 52 -6.87 -10.77 -3.36
C ASP A 52 -5.83 -9.64 -3.24
N PHE A 53 -4.61 -10.00 -2.85
CA PHE A 53 -3.49 -9.07 -2.83
C PHE A 53 -2.80 -9.07 -4.18
N GLN A 54 -2.87 -7.94 -4.86
CA GLN A 54 -2.15 -7.72 -6.11
C GLN A 54 -1.05 -6.69 -5.89
N THR A 55 0.05 -6.86 -6.62
CA THR A 55 1.14 -5.88 -6.58
C THR A 55 0.66 -4.61 -7.27
N VAL A 56 0.67 -3.49 -6.53
CA VAL A 56 0.14 -2.21 -7.01
C VAL A 56 1.00 -1.61 -8.13
N ILE A 57 2.33 -1.76 -8.05
CA ILE A 57 3.30 -1.29 -9.04
C ILE A 57 4.29 -2.41 -9.36
N SER A 58 4.34 -2.84 -10.62
CA SER A 58 5.28 -3.86 -11.08
C SER A 58 6.73 -3.41 -10.85
N GLY A 59 7.51 -4.18 -10.08
CA GLY A 59 8.88 -3.84 -9.70
C GLY A 59 9.02 -2.88 -8.51
N GLY A 60 7.90 -2.42 -7.94
CA GLY A 60 7.86 -1.54 -6.77
C GLY A 60 8.50 -0.17 -7.00
N PHE A 61 8.97 0.45 -5.90
CA PHE A 61 9.63 1.76 -5.91
C PHE A 61 11.16 1.68 -5.99
N GLY A 62 11.70 0.51 -6.35
CA GLY A 62 13.13 0.21 -6.37
C GLY A 62 13.61 -0.55 -5.12
N PRO A 63 14.73 -1.28 -5.22
CA PRO A 63 15.18 -2.22 -4.17
C PRO A 63 15.67 -1.54 -2.88
N GLU A 64 16.11 -0.28 -2.95
CA GLU A 64 16.59 0.49 -1.80
C GLU A 64 15.50 1.39 -1.18
N ALA A 65 14.28 1.37 -1.74
CA ALA A 65 13.20 2.19 -1.22
C ALA A 65 12.75 1.69 0.15
N HIS A 66 12.63 2.60 1.12
CA HIS A 66 12.10 2.28 2.44
C HIS A 66 10.79 3.04 2.66
N ILE A 67 9.68 2.40 2.31
CA ILE A 67 8.35 3.03 2.36
C ILE A 67 7.77 2.94 3.77
N THR A 68 7.54 4.09 4.42
CA THR A 68 7.01 4.14 5.80
C THR A 68 5.60 4.70 5.89
N ALA A 69 5.13 5.42 4.88
CA ALA A 69 3.79 5.96 4.83
C ALA A 69 3.23 5.93 3.41
N LEU A 70 1.92 5.76 3.33
CA LEU A 70 1.15 5.65 2.09
C LEU A 70 -0.12 6.48 2.24
N ALA A 71 -0.45 7.26 1.21
CA ALA A 71 -1.72 7.97 1.11
C ALA A 71 -2.32 7.70 -0.27
N ALA A 72 -3.54 7.17 -0.32
CA ALA A 72 -4.17 6.76 -1.56
C ALA A 72 -5.58 7.34 -1.70
N SER A 73 -5.93 7.76 -2.92
CA SER A 73 -7.30 8.08 -3.35
C SER A 73 -7.79 7.00 -4.32
N THR A 74 -8.85 7.30 -5.08
CA THR A 74 -9.34 6.40 -6.13
C THR A 74 -8.37 6.25 -7.29
N THR A 75 -7.56 7.28 -7.54
CA THR A 75 -6.72 7.39 -8.74
C THR A 75 -5.26 7.64 -8.42
N ASP A 76 -4.95 8.15 -7.22
CA ASP A 76 -3.63 8.64 -6.86
C ASP A 76 -3.08 7.86 -5.68
N LEU A 77 -1.79 7.55 -5.73
CA LEU A 77 -1.03 6.91 -4.67
C LEU A 77 0.23 7.73 -4.42
N TYR A 78 0.38 8.20 -3.19
CA TYR A 78 1.58 8.85 -2.71
C TYR A 78 2.28 7.92 -1.72
N VAL A 79 3.59 7.84 -1.84
CA VAL A 79 4.42 7.03 -0.94
C VAL A 79 5.58 7.84 -0.42
N LEU A 80 5.88 7.67 0.87
CA LEU A 80 7.02 8.28 1.52
C LEU A 80 8.18 7.28 1.60
N ASP A 81 9.25 7.55 0.86
CA ASP A 81 10.51 6.83 0.91
C ASP A 81 11.49 7.57 1.82
N VAL A 82 11.61 7.12 3.07
CA VAL A 82 12.47 7.80 4.07
C VAL A 82 13.95 7.53 3.89
N ALA A 83 14.33 6.45 3.18
CA ALA A 83 15.74 6.17 2.90
C ALA A 83 16.35 7.28 2.03
N HIS A 84 15.56 7.80 1.10
CA HIS A 84 15.97 8.86 0.19
C HIS A 84 15.37 10.22 0.53
N GLN A 85 14.44 10.30 1.49
CA GLN A 85 13.63 11.48 1.78
C GLN A 85 12.92 11.97 0.51
N ILE A 86 12.16 11.08 -0.13
CA ILE A 86 11.43 11.36 -1.37
C ILE A 86 9.96 11.03 -1.17
N VAL A 87 9.08 11.89 -1.67
CA VAL A 87 7.67 11.56 -1.88
C VAL A 87 7.50 11.22 -3.35
N ARG A 88 7.04 10.01 -3.65
CA ARG A 88 6.73 9.58 -5.01
C ARG A 88 5.23 9.56 -5.22
N HIS A 89 4.82 9.87 -6.43
CA HIS A 89 3.44 9.77 -6.88
C HIS A 89 3.32 8.66 -7.91
N ALA A 90 2.21 7.94 -7.86
CA ALA A 90 1.77 7.03 -8.90
C ALA A 90 0.28 7.24 -9.12
N TRP A 91 -0.16 7.13 -10.37
CA TRP A 91 -1.56 7.29 -10.75
C TRP A 91 -2.05 6.05 -11.47
N GLY A 92 -3.33 5.73 -11.34
CA GLY A 92 -3.84 4.48 -11.88
C GLY A 92 -5.35 4.31 -11.78
N THR A 93 -5.81 3.15 -12.24
CA THR A 93 -7.16 2.66 -11.95
C THR A 93 -7.07 1.29 -11.30
N PRO A 94 -8.04 0.89 -10.46
CA PRO A 94 -8.04 -0.43 -9.84
C PRO A 94 -7.88 -1.59 -10.85
N GLU A 95 -8.37 -1.41 -12.08
CA GLU A 95 -8.34 -2.42 -13.15
C GLU A 95 -7.01 -2.50 -13.90
N ARG A 96 -6.23 -1.42 -13.97
CA ARG A 96 -4.98 -1.33 -14.76
C ARG A 96 -3.72 -1.24 -13.91
N GLY A 97 -3.88 -1.16 -12.58
CA GLY A 97 -2.78 -0.90 -11.66
C GLY A 97 -2.35 0.57 -11.69
N TYR A 98 -1.21 0.83 -11.07
CA TYR A 98 -0.62 2.17 -10.95
C TYR A 98 0.64 2.31 -11.80
N GLU A 99 0.83 3.48 -12.38
CA GLU A 99 2.04 3.91 -13.07
C GLU A 99 2.74 5.02 -12.27
N ILE A 100 4.05 4.89 -12.08
CA ILE A 100 4.84 5.92 -11.38
C ILE A 100 4.84 7.20 -12.21
N ASP A 101 4.42 8.29 -11.59
CA ASP A 101 4.57 9.64 -12.12
C ASP A 101 6.02 10.09 -11.99
N LYS A 102 6.72 10.17 -13.13
CA LYS A 102 8.13 10.58 -13.18
C LYS A 102 8.32 12.09 -13.17
N THR A 103 7.24 12.85 -13.29
CA THR A 103 7.23 14.31 -13.39
C THR A 103 6.71 14.98 -12.12
N PHE A 104 6.20 14.21 -11.16
CA PHE A 104 5.78 14.73 -9.87
C PHE A 104 6.98 15.24 -9.07
N GLU A 105 6.94 16.53 -8.74
CA GLU A 105 7.94 17.20 -7.93
C GLU A 105 7.30 17.64 -6.60
N CYS A 106 7.68 16.96 -5.52
CA CYS A 106 7.26 17.29 -4.17
C CYS A 106 8.50 17.37 -3.28
N LEU A 107 8.82 16.29 -2.56
CA LEU A 107 10.07 16.11 -1.87
C LEU A 107 10.97 15.21 -2.73
N SER A 108 12.11 15.73 -3.18
CA SER A 108 13.02 15.08 -4.14
C SER A 108 14.40 14.76 -3.54
N GLY A 109 14.48 14.68 -2.21
CA GLY A 109 15.70 14.44 -1.45
C GLY A 109 15.91 15.43 -0.30
N PRO A 110 16.94 15.24 0.53
CA PRO A 110 17.15 15.98 1.78
C PRO A 110 17.30 17.50 1.62
N ASP A 111 17.81 17.95 0.49
CA ASP A 111 18.08 19.37 0.24
C ASP A 111 16.89 20.09 -0.43
N SER A 112 15.76 19.41 -0.66
CA SER A 112 14.61 19.97 -1.38
C SER A 112 13.97 21.14 -0.61
N PHE A 113 13.85 21.00 0.72
CA PHE A 113 13.30 22.02 1.61
C PHE A 113 14.14 22.10 2.88
N PRO A 114 15.08 23.06 2.99
CA PRO A 114 15.99 23.17 4.13
C PRO A 114 15.31 23.35 5.49
N ASP A 115 14.10 23.91 5.49
CA ASP A 115 13.31 24.18 6.69
C ASP A 115 12.44 22.98 7.12
N MET A 116 12.42 21.89 6.35
CA MET A 116 11.64 20.70 6.65
C MET A 116 12.56 19.55 7.06
N GLY A 117 12.26 18.91 8.19
CA GLY A 117 12.87 17.66 8.59
C GLY A 117 12.38 16.47 7.75
N ILE A 118 12.79 15.26 8.15
CA ILE A 118 12.28 14.04 7.51
C ILE A 118 10.78 13.92 7.80
N PRO A 119 9.91 13.82 6.78
CA PRO A 119 8.49 13.59 7.02
C PRO A 119 8.28 12.30 7.82
N VAL A 120 7.32 12.32 8.74
CA VAL A 120 6.92 11.14 9.51
C VAL A 120 5.61 10.55 9.02
N ASP A 121 4.75 11.37 8.40
CA ASP A 121 3.47 10.92 7.85
C ASP A 121 3.05 11.72 6.63
N ILE A 122 2.17 11.14 5.82
CA ILE A 122 1.53 11.76 4.66
C ILE A 122 0.04 11.42 4.62
N VAL A 123 -0.80 12.37 4.24
CA VAL A 123 -2.25 12.14 4.07
C VAL A 123 -2.79 12.82 2.82
N ILE A 124 -3.84 12.24 2.22
CA ILE A 124 -4.58 12.86 1.12
C ILE A 124 -5.38 14.06 1.63
N GLN A 125 -5.36 15.14 0.87
CA GLN A 125 -6.30 16.25 1.01
C GLN A 125 -7.33 16.18 -0.11
N ALA A 126 -8.58 15.92 0.24
CA ALA A 126 -9.68 15.99 -0.71
C ALA A 126 -9.83 17.42 -1.29
N PRO A 127 -10.35 17.57 -2.52
CA PRO A 127 -10.61 18.88 -3.09
C PRO A 127 -11.48 19.78 -2.18
N PRO A 128 -11.19 21.09 -2.09
CA PRO A 128 -10.18 21.82 -2.87
C PRO A 128 -8.76 21.75 -2.29
N GLY A 129 -8.49 20.99 -1.21
CA GLY A 129 -7.15 20.90 -0.60
C GLY A 129 -6.53 22.26 -0.24
N ALA A 130 -5.24 22.28 0.11
CA ALA A 130 -4.51 23.54 0.33
C ALA A 130 -4.08 24.20 -0.99
N LEU A 131 -3.89 23.43 -2.06
CA LEU A 131 -3.41 23.88 -3.37
C LEU A 131 -4.54 24.10 -4.40
N GLY A 132 -5.80 24.08 -3.98
CA GLY A 132 -6.97 24.28 -4.84
C GLY A 132 -7.42 23.03 -5.62
N VAL A 133 -6.76 21.88 -5.42
CA VAL A 133 -7.03 20.58 -6.05
C VAL A 133 -6.87 19.45 -5.02
N GLU A 134 -7.22 18.21 -5.39
CA GLU A 134 -6.78 17.04 -4.62
C GLU A 134 -5.26 16.99 -4.58
N GLY A 135 -4.71 16.61 -3.44
CA GLY A 135 -3.27 16.45 -3.28
C GLY A 135 -2.98 15.74 -1.98
N MET A 136 -1.82 16.01 -1.42
CA MET A 136 -1.35 15.41 -0.19
C MET A 136 -0.67 16.45 0.70
N VAL A 137 -0.68 16.22 2.00
CA VAL A 137 0.15 16.96 2.96
C VAL A 137 1.06 16.00 3.73
N ALA A 138 2.35 16.33 3.77
CA ALA A 138 3.37 15.66 4.57
C ALA A 138 3.59 16.48 5.83
N VAL A 139 3.95 15.81 6.92
CA VAL A 139 4.30 16.45 8.20
C VAL A 139 5.59 15.85 8.74
N ASP A 140 6.50 16.70 9.24
CA ASP A 140 7.70 16.27 9.96
C ASP A 140 7.51 16.26 11.50
N GLN A 141 8.56 15.90 12.24
CA GLN A 141 8.50 15.82 13.71
C GLN A 141 8.26 17.16 14.41
N ASP A 142 8.60 18.27 13.76
CA ASP A 142 8.55 19.63 14.29
C ASP A 142 7.26 20.36 13.87
N GLY A 143 6.41 19.71 13.08
CA GLY A 143 5.13 20.25 12.60
C GLY A 143 5.25 21.09 11.34
N THR A 144 6.35 20.99 10.60
CA THR A 144 6.47 21.56 9.26
C THR A 144 5.60 20.74 8.32
N LEU A 145 4.79 21.43 7.54
CA LEU A 145 3.89 20.85 6.55
C LEU A 145 4.41 21.10 5.15
N LEU A 146 4.35 20.08 4.31
CA LEU A 146 4.61 20.19 2.87
C LEU A 146 3.37 19.75 2.10
N TYR A 147 2.76 20.69 1.39
CA TYR A 147 1.63 20.43 0.51
C TYR A 147 2.11 20.18 -0.91
N CYS A 148 1.61 19.11 -1.51
CA CYS A 148 1.95 18.73 -2.88
C CYS A 148 0.70 18.27 -3.62
N ALA A 149 0.69 18.51 -4.92
CA ALA A 149 -0.32 17.99 -5.85
C ALA A 149 0.30 17.94 -7.26
N PRO A 150 -0.15 17.02 -8.13
CA PRO A 150 0.25 17.00 -9.54
C PRO A 150 0.03 18.36 -10.19
N ASP A 151 0.97 18.78 -11.02
CA ASP A 151 0.96 20.07 -11.74
C ASP A 151 0.86 21.33 -10.84
N ARG A 152 1.20 21.21 -9.55
CA ARG A 152 1.26 22.34 -8.61
C ARG A 152 2.65 22.50 -8.02
N GLN A 153 3.05 23.76 -7.83
CA GLN A 153 4.25 24.05 -7.04
C GLN A 153 4.01 23.63 -5.58
N PRO A 154 4.95 22.90 -4.95
CA PRO A 154 4.83 22.58 -3.54
C PRO A 154 4.80 23.83 -2.66
N ALA A 155 4.10 23.75 -1.54
CA ALA A 155 4.00 24.84 -0.57
C ALA A 155 4.32 24.36 0.84
N LEU A 156 5.10 25.14 1.57
CA LEU A 156 5.41 24.91 2.98
C LEU A 156 4.45 25.68 3.88
N ALA A 157 4.13 25.10 5.03
CA ALA A 157 3.51 25.80 6.15
C ALA A 157 4.03 25.25 7.48
N GLN A 158 3.69 25.92 8.58
CA GLN A 158 4.01 25.45 9.92
C GLN A 158 2.71 25.25 10.71
N LEU A 159 2.58 24.10 11.37
CA LEU A 159 1.53 23.93 12.38
C LEU A 159 1.74 24.91 13.51
N THR A 160 0.67 25.61 13.90
CA THR A 160 0.71 26.46 15.08
C THR A 160 0.72 25.57 16.32
N PRO A 161 1.77 25.62 17.16
CA PRO A 161 1.79 24.85 18.40
C PRO A 161 0.75 25.36 19.40
N PRO A 162 0.13 24.47 20.20
CA PRO A 162 -0.60 24.91 21.38
C PRO A 162 0.38 25.56 22.38
N ASP A 163 -0.15 26.26 23.39
CA ASP A 163 0.67 27.01 24.37
C ASP A 163 1.73 26.16 25.08
N ILE A 164 1.51 24.85 25.20
CA ILE A 164 2.43 23.87 25.81
C ILE A 164 3.35 23.17 24.80
N GLY A 165 3.27 23.51 23.52
CA GLY A 165 3.97 22.85 22.41
C GLY A 165 3.34 21.52 21.98
N TRP A 166 3.78 21.00 20.83
CA TRP A 166 3.35 19.70 20.31
C TRP A 166 4.12 18.51 20.92
N GLY A 167 5.26 18.75 21.57
CA GLY A 167 6.24 17.70 21.76
C GLY A 167 6.85 17.30 20.41
N ARG A 168 6.87 15.99 20.09
CA ARG A 168 7.28 15.49 18.77
C ARG A 168 6.12 14.74 18.12
N ILE A 169 5.85 15.05 16.85
CA ILE A 169 4.92 14.27 16.02
C ILE A 169 5.62 12.95 15.65
N ARG A 170 4.89 11.82 15.72
CA ARG A 170 5.39 10.47 15.47
C ARG A 170 4.37 9.64 14.71
#